data_AF-A0A9W6J6Q4-F1
#
_entry.id   AF-A0A9W6J6Q4-F1
#
_cell.length_a   1.000
_cell.length_b   1.000
_cell.length_c   1.000
_cell.angle_alpha   90.00
_cell.angle_beta   90.00
_cell.angle_gamma   90.00
#
_symmetry.space_group_name_H-M   'P 1'
#
loop_
_entity.id
_entity.type
_entity.pdbx_description
1 polymer ?
#
loop_
_entity_poly.entity_id
_entity_poly.type
_entity_poly.pdbx_seq_one_letter_code
_entity_poly.pdbx_strand_id
1 'polypeptide(L)'
;MWKGVEADPRIRFNRTGRITMDYLGGLHGTGVLMRGRIAISPTQYDFDVYASKGGLVTSCGEIRLPASVMKGVFGRIDLQMRTADGRLLKLRFSEKRLAAGEAAAHVDVTGDLLAGADRRLPSNPGKEALAAA
;
A
#
# COMPACT_ATOMS: atom_id res chain seq x y z
N MET A 1 19.86 -17.76 2.32
CA MET A 1 20.48 -16.77 1.42
C MET A 1 19.36 -15.99 0.74
N TRP A 2 18.92 -14.87 1.32
CA TRP A 2 17.87 -14.03 0.74
C TRP A 2 18.57 -12.94 -0.10
N LYS A 3 18.54 -13.05 -1.42
CA LYS A 3 19.12 -12.06 -2.35
C LYS A 3 18.04 -11.11 -2.83
N GLY A 4 18.28 -9.81 -2.67
CA GLY A 4 17.69 -8.78 -3.53
C GLY A 4 16.42 -8.08 -3.02
N VAL A 5 16.36 -7.69 -1.74
CA VAL A 5 15.53 -6.54 -1.38
C VAL A 5 16.41 -5.33 -1.60
N GLU A 6 16.18 -4.57 -2.67
CA GLU A 6 16.71 -3.22 -2.76
C GLU A 6 16.21 -2.48 -1.52
N ALA A 7 17.13 -2.15 -0.60
CA ALA A 7 16.78 -1.53 0.66
C ALA A 7 16.21 -0.15 0.34
N ASP A 8 14.89 -0.01 0.35
CA ASP A 8 14.27 1.31 0.28
C ASP A 8 14.85 2.11 1.45
N PRO A 9 15.56 3.23 1.21
CA PRO A 9 16.21 4.01 2.26
C PRO A 9 15.22 4.57 3.30
N ARG A 10 13.91 4.46 3.06
CA ARG A 10 12.84 4.80 4.00
C ARG A 10 12.55 3.70 5.03
N ILE A 11 12.97 2.47 4.77
CA ILE A 11 12.77 1.33 5.67
C ILE A 11 13.98 1.23 6.61
N ARG A 12 13.83 1.74 7.84
CA ARG A 12 14.84 1.55 8.88
C ARG A 12 14.68 0.18 9.51
N PHE A 13 15.67 -0.69 9.32
CA PHE A 13 15.78 -1.96 10.02
C PHE A 13 16.23 -1.71 11.46
N ASN A 14 15.60 -2.37 12.44
CA ASN A 14 16.04 -2.28 13.82
C ASN A 14 17.33 -3.12 14.04
N ARG A 15 17.94 -3.01 15.23
CA ARG A 15 19.21 -3.68 15.60
C ARG A 15 19.15 -5.22 15.52
N THR A 16 17.96 -5.82 15.43
CA THR A 16 17.75 -7.27 15.24
C THR A 16 17.39 -7.64 13.80
N GLY A 17 17.42 -6.70 12.85
CA GLY A 17 17.06 -6.90 11.46
C GLY A 17 15.55 -7.09 11.22
N ARG A 18 14.70 -6.88 12.23
CA ARG A 18 13.25 -7.02 12.12
C ARG A 18 12.61 -5.66 11.86
N ILE A 19 11.76 -5.58 10.85
CA ILE A 19 10.88 -4.42 10.67
C ILE A 19 9.73 -4.62 11.66
N THR A 20 9.62 -3.78 12.69
CA THR A 20 8.41 -3.73 13.52
C THR A 20 7.40 -2.83 12.82
N MET A 21 6.36 -3.44 12.28
CA MET A 21 5.19 -2.74 11.71
C MET A 21 4.06 -2.80 12.73
N ASP A 22 3.41 -1.67 12.97
CA ASP A 22 2.21 -1.54 13.78
C ASP A 22 1.00 -1.62 12.84
N TYR A 23 0.08 -2.55 13.12
CA TYR A 23 -1.17 -2.65 12.36
C TYR A 23 -2.08 -1.46 12.70
N LEU A 24 -2.52 -0.74 11.67
CA LEU A 24 -3.37 0.44 11.80
C LEU A 24 -4.87 0.13 11.58
N GLY A 25 -5.19 -1.02 10.99
CA GLY A 25 -6.56 -1.43 10.70
C GLY A 25 -6.78 -1.83 9.25
N GLY A 26 -7.99 -2.34 9.00
CA GLY A 26 -8.45 -2.74 7.67
C GLY A 26 -9.19 -1.62 6.94
N LEU A 27 -8.96 -1.51 5.64
CA LEU A 27 -9.65 -0.64 4.70
C LEU A 27 -10.34 -1.55 3.67
N HIS A 28 -11.66 -1.68 3.77
CA HIS A 28 -12.46 -2.50 2.87
C HIS A 28 -13.57 -1.67 2.22
N GLY A 29 -14.02 -2.09 1.04
CA GLY A 29 -15.15 -1.45 0.38
C GLY A 29 -15.17 -1.66 -1.13
N THR A 30 -15.76 -0.68 -1.82
CA THR A 30 -15.90 -0.69 -3.27
C THR A 30 -15.23 0.53 -3.88
N GLY A 31 -14.66 0.35 -5.07
CA GLY A 31 -14.08 1.40 -5.88
C GLY A 31 -14.21 1.08 -7.36
N VAL A 32 -13.55 1.90 -8.17
CA VAL A 32 -13.42 1.71 -9.61
C VAL A 32 -11.95 1.55 -9.93
N LEU A 33 -11.59 0.43 -10.54
CA LEU A 33 -10.27 0.23 -11.11
C LEU A 33 -10.12 1.12 -12.34
N MET A 34 -9.00 1.83 -12.40
CA MET A 34 -8.68 2.82 -13.41
C MET A 34 -7.30 2.57 -14.00
N ARG A 35 -7.14 2.97 -15.25
CA ARG A 35 -5.85 3.12 -15.92
C ARG A 35 -5.74 4.55 -16.42
N GLY A 36 -4.94 5.35 -15.73
CA GLY A 36 -4.91 6.79 -15.94
C GLY A 36 -6.31 7.39 -15.72
N ARG A 37 -6.93 7.92 -16.78
CA ARG A 37 -8.28 8.50 -16.74
C ARG A 37 -9.40 7.54 -17.17
N ILE A 38 -9.06 6.31 -17.57
CA ILE A 38 -10.00 5.34 -18.12
C ILE A 38 -10.47 4.43 -16.99
N ALA A 39 -11.78 4.38 -16.76
CA ALA A 39 -12.39 3.39 -15.87
C ALA A 39 -12.40 2.01 -16.55
N ILE A 40 -11.92 0.99 -15.85
CA ILE A 40 -11.86 -0.39 -16.32
C ILE A 40 -13.05 -1.17 -15.79
N SER A 41 -13.21 -1.24 -14.47
CA SER A 41 -14.25 -2.07 -13.85
C SER A 41 -14.52 -1.67 -12.40
N PRO A 42 -15.76 -1.84 -11.90
CA PRO A 42 -16.02 -1.85 -10.47
C PRO A 42 -15.16 -2.91 -9.77
N THR A 43 -14.67 -2.61 -8.57
CA THR A 43 -13.73 -3.46 -7.83
C THR A 43 -14.06 -3.42 -6.36
N GLN A 44 -14.16 -4.59 -5.75
CA GLN A 44 -14.19 -4.72 -4.29
C GLN A 44 -12.76 -4.84 -3.79
N TYR A 45 -12.48 -4.30 -2.62
CA TYR A 45 -11.16 -4.37 -2.03
C TYR A 45 -11.24 -4.66 -0.53
N ASP A 46 -10.20 -5.31 -0.05
CA ASP A 46 -9.95 -5.54 1.37
C ASP A 46 -8.45 -5.40 1.62
N PHE A 47 -8.06 -4.34 2.31
CA PHE A 47 -6.67 -3.97 2.52
C PHE A 47 -6.35 -3.86 4.00
N ASP A 48 -5.18 -4.34 4.37
CA ASP A 48 -4.59 -4.07 5.67
C ASP A 48 -3.62 -2.90 5.56
N VAL A 49 -3.66 -2.02 6.57
CA VAL A 49 -2.78 -0.85 6.65
C VAL A 49 -1.83 -1.02 7.83
N TYR A 50 -0.55 -0.74 7.58
CA TYR A 50 0.54 -0.88 8.53
C TYR A 50 1.36 0.40 8.58
N ALA A 51 1.85 0.78 9.76
CA ALA A 51 2.82 1.84 9.94
C ALA A 51 4.13 1.30 10.48
N SER A 52 5.25 1.76 9.92
CA SER A 52 6.55 1.56 10.56
C SER A 52 6.78 2.63 11.63
N LYS A 53 7.68 2.33 12.58
CA LYS A 53 8.17 3.31 13.57
C LYS A 53 8.79 4.58 12.96
N GLY A 54 9.13 4.55 11.67
CA GLY A 54 9.61 5.72 10.91
C GLY A 54 8.50 6.58 10.32
N GLY A 55 7.22 6.28 10.59
CA GLY A 55 6.08 6.99 10.01
C GLY A 55 5.85 6.68 8.53
N LEU A 56 6.42 5.58 8.02
CA LEU A 56 6.08 5.06 6.70
C LEU A 56 4.82 4.22 6.82
N VAL A 57 3.78 4.59 6.06
CA VAL A 57 2.54 3.83 5.99
C VAL A 57 2.55 3.00 4.71
N THR A 58 2.33 1.71 4.87
CA THR A 58 2.24 0.75 3.78
C THR A 58 0.92 0.02 3.88
N SER A 59 0.36 -0.39 2.75
CA SER A 59 -0.84 -1.20 2.74
C SER A 59 -0.71 -2.31 1.73
N CYS A 60 -1.30 -3.45 2.03
CA CYS A 60 -1.43 -4.58 1.12
C CYS A 60 -2.77 -5.26 1.37
N GLY A 61 -3.23 -6.02 0.40
CA GLY A 61 -4.43 -6.82 0.57
C GLY A 61 -4.90 -7.39 -0.74
N GLU A 62 -6.20 -7.50 -0.91
CA GLU A 62 -6.82 -8.17 -2.03
C GLU A 62 -7.77 -7.23 -2.78
N ILE A 63 -7.79 -7.36 -4.10
CA ILE A 63 -8.85 -6.81 -4.94
C ILE A 63 -9.64 -7.93 -5.58
N ARG A 64 -10.96 -7.73 -5.71
CA ARG A 64 -11.87 -8.65 -6.39
C ARG A 64 -12.56 -7.97 -7.56
N LEU A 65 -12.48 -8.61 -8.73
CA LEU A 65 -13.07 -8.15 -9.98
C LEU A 65 -13.35 -9.34 -10.91
N PRO A 66 -14.17 -9.19 -11.97
CA PRO A 66 -14.51 -10.31 -12.84
C PRO A 66 -13.26 -10.98 -13.42
N ALA A 67 -13.20 -12.32 -13.43
CA ALA A 67 -12.00 -13.07 -13.83
C ALA A 67 -11.49 -12.72 -15.25
N SER A 68 -12.41 -12.40 -16.17
CA SER A 68 -12.07 -11.92 -17.52
C SER A 68 -11.32 -10.58 -17.50
N VAL A 69 -11.73 -9.66 -16.63
CA VAL A 69 -11.05 -8.37 -16.41
C VAL A 69 -9.73 -8.60 -15.69
N MET A 70 -9.70 -9.48 -14.67
CA MET A 70 -8.49 -9.78 -13.88
C MET A 70 -7.36 -10.25 -14.80
N LYS A 71 -7.67 -11.19 -15.68
CA LYS A 71 -6.72 -11.67 -16.69
C LYS A 71 -6.18 -10.56 -17.61
N GLY A 72 -6.98 -9.53 -17.89
CA GLY A 72 -6.59 -8.40 -18.75
C GLY A 72 -5.76 -7.32 -18.04
N VAL A 73 -5.87 -7.23 -16.70
CA VAL A 73 -5.18 -6.21 -15.91
C VAL A 73 -3.99 -6.75 -15.11
N PHE A 74 -3.96 -8.06 -14.84
CA PHE A 74 -2.90 -8.69 -14.07
C PHE A 74 -1.50 -8.41 -14.62
N GLY A 75 -0.55 -8.14 -13.72
CA GLY A 75 0.84 -7.81 -14.06
C GLY A 75 1.06 -6.37 -14.58
N ARG A 76 0.00 -5.56 -14.74
CA ARG A 76 0.16 -4.14 -15.04
C ARG A 76 0.63 -3.35 -13.82
N ILE A 77 1.43 -2.33 -14.10
CA ILE A 77 2.00 -1.42 -13.08
C ILE A 77 1.37 -0.01 -13.11
N ASP A 78 0.50 0.26 -14.08
CA ASP A 78 -0.16 1.55 -14.29
C ASP A 78 -1.60 1.60 -13.75
N LEU A 79 -1.94 0.65 -12.88
CA LEU A 79 -3.28 0.52 -12.30
C LEU A 79 -3.45 1.41 -11.07
N GLN A 80 -4.61 2.04 -11.03
CA GLN A 80 -5.06 2.86 -9.92
C GLN A 80 -6.46 2.43 -9.54
N MET A 81 -6.85 2.65 -8.30
CA MET A 81 -8.21 2.47 -7.85
C MET A 81 -8.70 3.76 -7.24
N ARG A 82 -9.86 4.21 -7.71
CA ARG A 82 -10.59 5.31 -7.08
C ARG A 82 -11.63 4.70 -6.15
N THR A 83 -11.48 4.93 -4.85
CA THR A 83 -12.43 4.45 -3.84
C THR A 83 -13.71 5.30 -3.87
N ALA A 84 -14.80 4.78 -3.30
CA ALA A 84 -16.07 5.50 -3.22
C ALA A 84 -15.99 6.83 -2.45
N ASP A 85 -15.10 6.93 -1.46
CA ASP A 85 -14.82 8.17 -0.72
C ASP A 85 -13.85 9.12 -1.48
N GLY A 86 -13.49 8.79 -2.71
CA GLY A 86 -12.77 9.66 -3.62
C GLY A 86 -11.24 9.54 -3.55
N ARG A 87 -10.68 8.67 -2.71
CA ARG A 87 -9.23 8.45 -2.65
C ARG A 87 -8.72 7.78 -3.92
N LEU A 88 -7.49 8.13 -4.29
CA LEU A 88 -6.82 7.53 -5.43
C LEU A 88 -5.63 6.71 -4.94
N LEU A 89 -5.79 5.39 -5.06
CA LEU A 89 -4.81 4.40 -4.63
C LEU A 89 -4.08 3.84 -5.85
N LYS A 90 -2.77 3.64 -5.74
CA LYS A 90 -1.95 2.97 -6.77
C LYS A 90 -1.81 1.52 -6.38
N LEU A 91 -2.10 0.63 -7.33
CA LEU A 91 -2.07 -0.81 -7.12
C LEU A 91 -0.88 -1.43 -7.84
N ARG A 92 -0.20 -2.34 -7.16
CA ARG A 92 0.83 -3.20 -7.77
C ARG A 92 0.56 -4.63 -7.33
N PHE A 93 0.41 -5.55 -8.29
CA PHE A 93 0.26 -6.97 -7.96
C PHE A 93 1.49 -7.47 -7.21
N SER A 94 1.25 -8.06 -6.04
CA SER A 94 2.31 -8.67 -5.22
C SER A 94 2.66 -10.06 -5.76
N GLU A 95 1.71 -10.71 -6.41
CA GLU A 95 1.86 -12.03 -7.01
C GLU A 95 2.47 -11.98 -8.42
N LYS A 96 3.26 -13.00 -8.74
CA LYS A 96 3.85 -13.17 -10.08
C LYS A 96 3.01 -14.03 -11.01
N ARG A 97 2.03 -14.77 -10.48
CA ARG A 97 1.19 -15.70 -11.22
C ARG A 97 -0.22 -15.65 -10.65
N LEU A 98 -1.19 -15.39 -11.53
CA LEU A 98 -2.62 -15.50 -11.22
C LEU A 98 -3.06 -16.94 -11.49
N ALA A 99 -3.82 -17.57 -10.58
CA ALA A 99 -4.41 -18.86 -10.86
C ALA A 99 -5.51 -18.76 -11.93
N ALA A 100 -5.71 -19.82 -12.70
CA ALA A 100 -6.74 -19.82 -13.74
C ALA A 100 -8.14 -19.70 -13.11
N GLY A 101 -8.90 -18.68 -13.54
CA GLY A 101 -10.26 -18.42 -13.04
C GLY A 101 -10.32 -17.59 -11.76
N GLU A 102 -9.18 -17.12 -11.26
CA GLU A 102 -9.14 -16.33 -10.04
C GLU A 102 -9.69 -14.92 -10.27
N ALA A 103 -10.69 -14.55 -9.47
CA ALA A 103 -11.31 -13.23 -9.47
C ALA A 103 -10.70 -12.32 -8.39
N ALA A 104 -9.79 -12.85 -7.58
CA ALA A 104 -9.08 -12.19 -6.49
C ALA A 104 -7.59 -12.11 -6.83
N ALA A 105 -6.91 -11.06 -6.34
CA ALA A 105 -5.46 -10.96 -6.47
C ALA A 105 -4.87 -10.11 -5.35
N HIS A 106 -3.72 -10.54 -4.82
CA HIS A 106 -2.99 -9.74 -3.84
C HIS A 106 -2.27 -8.56 -4.49
N VAL A 107 -2.43 -7.39 -3.87
CA VAL A 107 -1.82 -6.14 -4.30
C VAL A 107 -1.14 -5.41 -3.14
N ASP A 108 -0.01 -4.81 -3.44
CA ASP A 108 0.59 -3.75 -2.65
C ASP A 108 -0.12 -2.44 -3.03
N VAL A 109 -0.52 -1.68 -2.01
CA VAL A 109 -1.27 -0.44 -2.16
C VAL A 109 -0.40 0.71 -1.70
N THR A 110 -0.29 1.73 -2.55
CA THR A 110 0.43 2.99 -2.25
C THR A 110 -0.42 4.18 -2.68
N GLY A 111 0.01 5.40 -2.34
CA GLY A 111 -0.71 6.61 -2.68
C GLY A 111 -1.46 7.17 -1.48
N ASP A 112 -2.67 7.66 -1.71
CA ASP A 112 -3.42 8.43 -0.71
C ASP A 112 -4.15 7.55 0.31
N LEU A 113 -3.37 6.74 1.03
CA LEU A 113 -3.87 5.79 2.03
C LEU A 113 -4.50 6.51 3.23
N LEU A 114 -4.01 7.71 3.55
CA LEU A 114 -4.41 8.52 4.70
C LEU A 114 -4.59 9.98 4.28
N ALA A 115 -5.51 10.26 3.35
CA ALA A 115 -5.96 11.61 3.05
C ALA A 115 -6.51 12.26 4.34
N GLY A 116 -5.65 12.93 5.11
CA GLY A 116 -5.98 13.52 6.41
C GLY A 116 -5.12 13.08 7.61
N ALA A 117 -4.15 12.17 7.46
CA ALA A 117 -3.12 12.03 8.50
C ALA A 117 -2.14 13.20 8.39
N ASP A 118 -2.55 14.34 8.94
CA ASP A 118 -1.63 15.40 9.34
C ASP A 118 -0.47 14.77 10.10
N ARG A 119 0.72 14.81 9.50
CA ARG A 119 1.95 14.32 10.12
C ARG A 119 2.35 15.30 11.21
N ARG A 120 1.70 15.23 12.36
CA ARG A 120 2.39 15.46 13.63
C ARG A 120 3.01 14.15 14.07
N LEU A 121 4.16 13.83 13.47
CA LEU A 121 5.15 13.08 14.23
C LEU A 121 5.45 13.92 15.48
N PRO A 122 5.45 13.38 16.70
CA PRO A 122 6.02 14.11 17.82
C PRO A 122 7.46 14.46 17.42
N SER A 123 7.74 15.74 17.26
CA SER A 123 9.10 16.26 17.21
C SER A 123 9.80 15.68 18.41
N ASN A 124 10.76 14.79 18.17
CA ASN A 124 11.56 14.17 19.22
C ASN A 124 12.12 15.30 20.12
N PRO A 125 11.69 15.46 21.38
CA PRO A 125 12.21 16.54 22.23
C PRO A 125 13.67 16.27 22.67
N GLY A 126 14.29 15.17 22.24
CA GLY A 126 15.65 14.79 22.63
C GLY A 126 16.79 15.36 21.78
N LYS A 127 16.61 16.42 20.98
CA LYS A 127 17.70 16.99 20.14
C LYS A 127 17.82 18.52 20.13
N GLU A 128 17.25 19.24 21.09
CA GLU A 128 17.46 20.69 21.24
C GLU A 128 18.12 21.09 22.58
N ALA A 129 18.93 20.21 23.19
CA ALA A 129 19.60 20.52 24.46
C ALA A 129 21.14 20.64 24.40
N LEU A 130 21.75 20.83 23.22
CA LEU A 130 23.20 21.10 23.17
C LEU A 130 23.61 22.00 22.01
N ALA A 131 23.06 23.21 21.98
CA ALA A 131 23.62 24.33 21.22
C ALA A 131 23.26 25.67 21.90
N ALA A 132 23.41 25.74 23.22
CA ALA A 132 23.38 26.98 23.99
C ALA A 132 24.08 26.75 25.34
N ALA A 133 25.42 26.69 25.31
CA ALA A 133 26.29 26.97 26.45
C ALA A 133 27.68 27.32 25.91
#